data_AF-A0AAD4JSY8-F1
#
_entry.id   AF-A0AAD4JSY8-F1
#
_cell.length_a   1.000
_cell.length_b   1.000
_cell.length_c   1.000
_cell.angle_alpha   90.00
_cell.angle_beta   90.00
_cell.angle_gamma   90.00
#
_symmetry.space_group_name_H-M   'P 1'
#
loop_
_entity.id
_entity.type
_entity.pdbx_description
1 polymer ?
#
loop_
_entity_poly.entity_id
_entity_poly.type
_entity_poly.pdbx_seq_one_letter_code
_entity_poly.pdbx_strand_id
1 'polypeptide(L)'
;MTGSFKVQLINMGTRAAAFQAKLRALHEYHVRLLHNILPAPSGVDIANNIKYFSQTLLTVLKDVRTSPHELIRDPLEDPTRMTAYPNLEYGNLYNALTMLIDVAPCIQYGQIVFGKALLQCLSCILPFLDKDLIDNLPYLVSSTISVLPPALHQDIVNALCYYILPFTITRRSADEQECQACQSVSSVIMMVLQYSKNPGK
;
A
#
# COMPACT_ATOMS: atom_id res chain seq x y z
N MET A 1 -23.24 -1.99 30.76
CA MET A 1 -22.40 -1.36 29.70
C MET A 1 -20.94 -1.87 29.67
N THR A 2 -20.56 -2.90 30.43
CA THR A 2 -19.16 -3.38 30.56
C THR A 2 -18.76 -4.52 29.61
N GLY A 3 -19.72 -5.16 28.92
CA GLY A 3 -19.45 -6.27 27.99
C GLY A 3 -18.89 -5.84 26.62
N SER A 4 -19.31 -4.68 26.09
CA SER A 4 -18.93 -4.23 24.75
C SER A 4 -17.46 -3.80 24.65
N PHE A 5 -16.92 -3.16 25.69
CA PHE A 5 -15.52 -2.73 25.72
C PHE A 5 -14.53 -3.89 25.83
N LYS A 6 -14.87 -4.94 26.62
CA LYS A 6 -14.04 -6.15 26.70
C LYS A 6 -13.98 -6.90 25.36
N VAL A 7 -15.10 -7.00 24.64
CA VAL A 7 -15.13 -7.63 23.32
C VAL A 7 -14.33 -6.83 22.29
N GLN A 8 -14.37 -5.49 22.33
CA GLN A 8 -13.54 -4.64 21.47
C GLN A 8 -12.04 -4.80 21.76
N LEU A 9 -11.63 -4.81 23.03
CA LEU A 9 -10.23 -5.04 23.43
C LEU A 9 -9.72 -6.44 23.05
N ILE A 10 -10.52 -7.48 23.25
CA ILE A 10 -10.18 -8.86 22.86
C ILE A 10 -10.08 -8.96 21.32
N ASN A 11 -11.04 -8.38 20.59
CA ASN A 11 -11.02 -8.33 19.13
C ASN A 11 -9.78 -7.59 18.60
N MET A 12 -9.35 -6.51 19.25
CA MET A 12 -8.14 -5.76 18.90
C MET A 12 -6.87 -6.59 19.14
N GLY A 13 -6.77 -7.30 20.27
CA GLY A 13 -5.65 -8.20 20.57
C GLY A 13 -5.53 -9.37 19.58
N THR A 14 -6.64 -10.03 19.26
CA THR A 14 -6.66 -11.08 18.22
C THR A 14 -6.35 -10.55 16.83
N ARG A 15 -6.81 -9.33 16.50
CA ARG A 15 -6.56 -8.69 15.20
C ARG A 15 -5.09 -8.32 15.04
N ALA A 16 -4.45 -7.79 16.09
CA ALA A 16 -3.02 -7.48 16.08
C ALA A 16 -2.17 -8.74 15.94
N ALA A 17 -2.48 -9.81 16.68
CA ALA A 17 -1.78 -11.09 16.54
C ALA A 17 -1.93 -11.71 15.14
N ALA A 18 -3.15 -11.65 14.58
CA ALA A 18 -3.40 -12.12 13.21
C ALA A 18 -2.69 -11.26 12.15
N PHE A 19 -2.66 -9.93 12.34
CA PHE A 19 -1.92 -9.00 11.49
C PHE A 19 -0.42 -9.36 11.47
N GLN A 20 0.18 -9.55 12.65
CA GLN A 20 1.58 -9.91 12.77
C GLN A 20 1.89 -11.31 12.21
N ALA A 21 0.99 -12.29 12.38
CA ALA A 21 1.14 -13.61 11.79
C ALA A 21 1.12 -13.56 10.25
N LYS A 22 0.17 -12.80 9.68
CA LYS A 22 0.08 -12.58 8.23
C LYS A 22 1.31 -11.83 7.69
N LEU A 23 1.84 -10.90 8.48
CA LEU A 23 3.02 -10.12 8.13
C LEU A 23 4.28 -11.01 8.08
N ARG A 24 4.45 -11.89 9.07
CA ARG A 24 5.51 -12.92 9.04
C ARG A 24 5.41 -13.82 7.81
N ALA A 25 4.20 -14.21 7.41
CA ALA A 25 4.00 -15.01 6.22
C ALA A 25 4.39 -14.26 4.92
N LEU A 26 4.19 -12.94 4.82
CA LEU A 26 4.70 -12.16 3.68
C LEU A 26 6.23 -12.20 3.59
N HIS A 27 6.92 -12.06 4.73
CA HIS A 27 8.37 -12.16 4.79
C HIS A 27 8.87 -13.56 4.41
N GLU A 28 8.17 -14.60 4.85
CA GLU A 28 8.49 -15.98 4.46
C GLU A 28 8.34 -16.18 2.94
N TYR A 29 7.27 -15.65 2.33
CA TYR A 29 7.10 -15.70 0.87
C TYR A 29 8.23 -14.98 0.14
N HIS A 30 8.61 -13.80 0.61
CA HIS A 30 9.74 -13.06 0.05
C HIS A 30 11.04 -13.88 0.09
N VAL A 31 11.41 -14.43 1.26
CA VAL A 31 12.62 -15.24 1.43
C VAL A 31 12.60 -16.47 0.52
N ARG A 32 11.45 -17.14 0.40
CA ARG A 32 11.29 -18.32 -0.46
C ARG A 32 11.42 -17.97 -1.94
N LEU A 33 10.88 -16.84 -2.39
CA LEU A 33 11.07 -16.36 -3.77
C LEU A 33 12.51 -15.95 -4.03
N LEU A 34 13.12 -15.21 -3.10
CA LEU A 34 14.49 -14.71 -3.23
C LEU A 34 15.52 -15.84 -3.34
N HIS A 35 15.35 -16.91 -2.56
CA HIS A 35 16.25 -18.06 -2.52
C HIS A 35 15.77 -19.26 -3.36
N ASN A 36 14.68 -19.11 -4.12
CA ASN A 36 14.06 -20.20 -4.91
C ASN A 36 13.78 -21.48 -4.09
N ILE A 37 13.32 -21.33 -2.84
CA ILE A 37 13.02 -22.44 -1.94
C ILE A 37 11.70 -23.09 -2.35
N LEU A 38 11.73 -24.41 -2.58
CA LEU A 38 10.55 -25.19 -2.98
C LEU A 38 9.73 -25.69 -1.76
N PRO A 39 8.39 -25.75 -1.87
CA PRO A 39 7.59 -25.29 -3.02
C PRO A 39 7.61 -23.75 -3.12
N ALA A 40 7.67 -23.18 -4.31
CA ALA A 40 7.64 -21.72 -4.47
C ALA A 40 6.23 -21.19 -4.16
N PRO A 41 6.09 -20.06 -3.45
CA PRO A 41 4.77 -19.49 -3.18
C PRO A 41 4.16 -18.95 -4.48
N SER A 42 2.87 -19.23 -4.71
CA SER A 42 2.18 -18.69 -5.88
C SER A 42 1.72 -17.26 -5.63
N GLY A 43 1.56 -16.49 -6.70
CA GLY A 43 0.97 -15.16 -6.65
C GLY A 43 -0.46 -15.17 -6.09
N VAL A 44 -1.18 -16.29 -6.18
CA VAL A 44 -2.52 -16.44 -5.57
C VAL A 44 -2.42 -16.53 -4.05
N ASP A 45 -1.46 -17.29 -3.53
CA ASP A 45 -1.24 -17.43 -2.08
C ASP A 45 -0.85 -16.10 -1.46
N ILE A 46 0.10 -15.41 -2.11
CA ILE A 46 0.57 -14.09 -1.70
C ILE A 46 -0.59 -13.09 -1.78
N ALA A 47 -1.37 -13.09 -2.86
CA ALA A 47 -2.52 -12.20 -3.02
C ALA A 47 -3.58 -12.39 -1.92
N ASN A 48 -3.89 -13.63 -1.57
CA ASN A 48 -4.87 -13.92 -0.51
C ASN A 48 -4.40 -13.39 0.85
N ASN A 49 -3.09 -13.45 1.11
CA ASN A 49 -2.50 -12.86 2.30
C ASN A 49 -2.55 -11.33 2.26
N ILE A 50 -2.18 -10.70 1.14
CA ILE A 50 -2.28 -9.25 0.95
C ILE A 50 -3.72 -8.73 1.12
N LYS A 51 -4.71 -9.42 0.54
CA LYS A 51 -6.14 -9.03 0.65
C LYS A 51 -6.64 -8.96 2.09
N TYR A 52 -6.10 -9.79 2.99
CA TYR A 52 -6.43 -9.71 4.41
C TYR A 52 -6.06 -8.33 5.00
N PHE A 53 -4.91 -7.78 4.61
CA PHE A 53 -4.49 -6.46 5.04
C PHE A 53 -5.41 -5.38 4.48
N SER A 54 -5.69 -5.39 3.17
CA SER A 54 -6.63 -4.43 2.56
C SER A 54 -7.99 -4.45 3.26
N GLN A 55 -8.53 -5.65 3.53
CA GLN A 55 -9.79 -5.80 4.26
C GLN A 55 -9.71 -5.23 5.69
N THR A 56 -8.60 -5.49 6.39
CA THR A 56 -8.37 -4.98 7.74
C THR A 56 -8.28 -3.45 7.76
N LEU A 57 -7.49 -2.87 6.85
CA LEU A 57 -7.32 -1.42 6.70
C LEU A 57 -8.65 -0.75 6.37
N LEU A 58 -9.40 -1.27 5.39
CA LEU A 58 -10.71 -0.73 5.02
C LEU A 58 -11.73 -0.84 6.16
N THR A 59 -11.67 -1.90 6.97
CA THR A 59 -12.54 -2.03 8.15
C THR A 59 -12.20 -0.97 9.19
N VAL A 60 -10.92 -0.75 9.45
CA VAL A 60 -10.46 0.31 10.36
C VAL A 60 -10.87 1.69 9.84
N LEU A 61 -10.74 1.97 8.53
CA LEU A 61 -11.17 3.25 7.95
C LEU A 61 -12.68 3.49 8.10
N LYS A 62 -13.51 2.45 8.02
CA LYS A 62 -14.96 2.56 8.22
C LYS A 62 -15.35 2.90 9.66
N ASP A 63 -14.53 2.53 10.63
CA ASP A 63 -14.78 2.77 12.05
C ASP A 63 -14.41 4.21 12.48
N VAL A 64 -13.73 4.98 11.62
CA VAL A 64 -13.33 6.38 11.90
C VAL A 64 -14.36 7.36 11.33
N ARG A 65 -14.78 8.32 12.18
CA ARG A 65 -15.84 9.30 11.84
C ARG A 65 -15.34 10.44 10.96
N THR A 66 -14.06 10.78 11.07
CA THR A 66 -13.41 11.84 10.30
C THR A 66 -12.87 11.27 9.00
N SER A 67 -13.10 11.94 7.86
CA SER A 67 -12.56 11.48 6.58
C SER A 67 -11.02 11.47 6.67
N PRO A 68 -10.37 10.30 6.63
CA PRO A 68 -8.91 10.18 6.69
C PRO A 68 -8.20 11.04 5.66
N HIS A 69 -8.83 11.16 4.50
CA HIS A 69 -8.36 11.91 3.34
C HIS A 69 -8.34 13.43 3.55
N GLU A 70 -9.14 13.96 4.48
CA GLU A 70 -9.09 15.38 4.85
C GLU A 70 -7.87 15.67 5.72
N LEU A 71 -7.57 14.79 6.68
CA LEU A 71 -6.44 14.94 7.61
C LEU A 71 -5.08 14.68 6.96
N ILE A 72 -5.02 14.01 5.81
CA ILE A 72 -3.75 13.75 5.10
C ILE A 72 -3.19 14.99 4.43
N ARG A 73 -4.06 15.96 4.10
CA ARG A 73 -3.66 17.17 3.37
C ARG A 73 -2.80 18.10 4.21
N ASP A 74 -2.97 18.09 5.53
CA ASP A 74 -2.20 18.92 6.44
C ASP A 74 -1.25 18.05 7.29
N PRO A 75 0.08 18.17 7.10
CA PRO A 75 1.06 17.47 7.94
C PRO A 75 0.93 17.77 9.44
N LEU A 76 0.39 18.92 9.83
CA LEU A 76 0.19 19.27 11.24
C LEU A 76 -0.88 18.38 11.90
N GLU A 77 -1.79 17.83 11.11
CA GLU A 77 -2.83 16.90 11.55
C GLU A 77 -2.35 15.44 11.55
N ASP A 78 -1.09 15.15 11.19
CA ASP A 78 -0.52 13.80 11.26
C ASP A 78 -0.69 13.15 12.65
N PRO A 79 -0.41 13.83 13.78
CA PRO A 79 -0.60 13.24 15.11
C PRO A 79 -2.07 12.92 15.41
N THR A 80 -2.99 13.80 14.98
CA THR A 80 -4.44 13.59 15.09
C THR A 80 -4.89 12.40 14.25
N ARG A 81 -4.38 12.29 13.02
CA ARG A 81 -4.68 11.17 12.12
C ARG A 81 -4.17 9.85 12.69
N MET A 82 -2.93 9.80 13.14
CA MET A 82 -2.30 8.57 13.64
C MET A 82 -2.94 8.06 14.92
N THR A 83 -3.41 8.96 15.80
CA THR A 83 -4.12 8.57 17.03
C THR A 83 -5.57 8.11 16.77
N ALA A 84 -6.11 8.36 15.58
CA ALA A 84 -7.46 7.91 15.19
C ALA A 84 -7.55 6.41 14.87
N TYR A 85 -6.40 5.73 14.68
CA TYR A 85 -6.34 4.32 14.30
C TYR A 85 -5.72 3.45 15.39
N PRO A 86 -6.06 2.14 15.46
CA PRO A 86 -5.31 1.19 16.27
C PRO A 86 -3.85 1.18 15.82
N ASN A 87 -2.93 1.16 16.79
CA ASN A 87 -1.50 1.06 16.53
C ASN A 87 -1.16 -0.37 16.05
N LEU A 88 -1.18 -0.57 14.73
CA LEU A 88 -0.71 -1.78 14.07
C LEU A 88 0.61 -1.49 13.37
N GLU A 89 1.34 -2.54 12.97
CA GLU A 89 2.64 -2.43 12.32
C GLU A 89 2.52 -2.01 10.83
N TYR A 90 1.85 -0.88 10.55
CA TYR A 90 1.60 -0.39 9.17
C TYR A 90 2.90 -0.10 8.41
N GLY A 91 3.91 0.48 9.07
CA GLY A 91 5.23 0.68 8.47
C GLY A 91 5.90 -0.65 8.07
N ASN A 92 5.78 -1.69 8.89
CA ASN A 92 6.32 -3.01 8.55
C ASN A 92 5.53 -3.67 7.41
N LEU A 93 4.23 -3.42 7.32
CA LEU A 93 3.44 -3.83 6.15
C LEU A 93 3.93 -3.13 4.88
N TYR A 94 4.13 -1.80 4.91
CA TYR A 94 4.70 -1.06 3.77
C TYR A 94 6.04 -1.67 3.33
N ASN A 95 6.96 -1.90 4.28
CA ASN A 95 8.26 -2.50 3.98
C ASN A 95 8.14 -3.91 3.38
N ALA A 96 7.25 -4.75 3.92
CA ALA A 96 7.01 -6.09 3.37
C ALA A 96 6.45 -6.04 1.94
N LEU A 97 5.56 -5.09 1.62
CA LEU A 97 5.06 -4.90 0.26
C LEU A 97 6.17 -4.44 -0.69
N THR A 98 7.04 -3.53 -0.25
CA THR A 98 8.23 -3.10 -1.01
C THR A 98 9.15 -4.28 -1.34
N MET A 99 9.47 -5.11 -0.35
CA MET A 99 10.30 -6.31 -0.57
C MET A 99 9.64 -7.27 -1.57
N LEU A 100 8.32 -7.43 -1.52
CA LEU A 100 7.59 -8.27 -2.47
C LEU A 100 7.56 -7.71 -3.89
N ILE A 101 7.65 -6.38 -4.07
CA ILE A 101 7.78 -5.75 -5.39
C ILE A 101 9.11 -6.17 -6.03
N ASP A 102 10.20 -6.17 -5.28
CA ASP A 102 11.54 -6.51 -5.78
C ASP A 102 11.63 -7.96 -6.29
N VAL A 103 10.89 -8.88 -5.66
CA VAL A 103 10.84 -10.30 -6.06
C VAL A 103 9.62 -10.66 -6.91
N ALA A 104 8.80 -9.68 -7.29
CA ALA A 104 7.60 -9.90 -8.11
C ALA A 104 7.88 -10.63 -9.44
N PRO A 105 9.01 -10.39 -10.15
CA PRO A 105 9.34 -11.13 -11.36
C PRO A 105 9.60 -12.64 -11.14
N CYS A 106 9.92 -13.06 -9.91
CA CYS A 106 10.15 -14.46 -9.58
C CYS A 106 8.84 -15.26 -9.41
N ILE A 107 7.68 -14.60 -9.42
CA ILE A 107 6.38 -15.26 -9.26
C ILE A 107 5.98 -15.94 -10.56
N GLN A 108 6.03 -17.27 -10.58
CA GLN A 108 5.75 -18.07 -11.78
C GLN A 108 4.26 -18.15 -12.14
N TYR A 109 3.38 -18.15 -11.14
CA TYR A 109 1.93 -18.33 -11.34
C TYR A 109 1.13 -17.32 -10.54
N GLY A 110 0.11 -16.71 -11.15
CA GLY A 110 -0.80 -15.78 -10.46
C GLY A 110 -0.31 -14.34 -10.31
N GLN A 111 0.67 -13.90 -11.11
CA GLN A 111 1.26 -12.55 -11.03
C GLN A 111 0.24 -11.42 -11.21
N ILE A 112 -0.78 -11.60 -12.06
CA ILE A 112 -1.87 -10.61 -12.23
C ILE A 112 -2.70 -10.46 -10.95
N VAL A 113 -3.08 -11.57 -10.31
CA VAL A 113 -3.90 -11.54 -9.09
C VAL A 113 -3.09 -10.97 -7.92
N PHE A 114 -1.80 -11.31 -7.84
CA PHE A 114 -0.84 -10.69 -6.94
C PHE A 114 -0.79 -9.18 -7.13
N GLY A 115 -0.51 -8.71 -8.35
CA GLY A 115 -0.36 -7.29 -8.63
C GLY A 115 -1.63 -6.47 -8.32
N LYS A 116 -2.82 -7.01 -8.61
CA LYS A 116 -4.08 -6.35 -8.20
C LYS A 116 -4.23 -6.22 -6.70
N ALA A 117 -3.93 -7.29 -5.95
CA ALA A 117 -3.98 -7.25 -4.49
C ALA A 117 -2.94 -6.29 -3.91
N LEU A 118 -1.72 -6.28 -4.47
CA LEU A 118 -0.63 -5.40 -4.10
C LEU A 118 -1.01 -3.92 -4.28
N LEU A 119 -1.48 -3.54 -5.47
CA LEU A 119 -1.89 -2.17 -5.77
C LEU A 119 -3.03 -1.70 -4.87
N GLN A 120 -4.04 -2.56 -4.66
CA GLN A 120 -5.13 -2.26 -3.73
C GLN A 120 -4.61 -2.02 -2.30
N CYS A 121 -3.68 -2.85 -1.81
CA CYS A 121 -3.12 -2.68 -0.48
C CYS A 121 -2.30 -1.39 -0.35
N LEU A 122 -1.48 -1.06 -1.36
CA LEU A 122 -0.71 0.18 -1.42
C LEU A 122 -1.62 1.43 -1.44
N SER A 123 -2.77 1.37 -2.10
CA SER A 123 -3.76 2.45 -2.04
C SER A 123 -4.44 2.54 -0.66
N CYS A 124 -4.80 1.40 -0.06
CA CYS A 124 -5.51 1.39 1.23
C CYS A 124 -4.62 1.75 2.43
N ILE A 125 -3.31 1.55 2.35
CA ILE A 125 -2.39 1.80 3.47
C ILE A 125 -2.06 3.29 3.64
N LEU A 126 -2.20 4.10 2.58
CA LEU A 126 -1.86 5.52 2.54
C LEU A 126 -2.28 6.33 3.78
N PRO A 127 -3.51 6.18 4.33
CA PRO A 127 -3.93 6.96 5.51
C PRO A 127 -3.22 6.62 6.82
N PHE A 128 -2.60 5.44 6.87
CA PHE A 128 -1.96 4.89 8.07
C PHE A 128 -0.46 5.13 8.11
N LEU A 129 0.10 5.72 7.05
CA LEU A 129 1.53 5.94 6.91
C LEU A 129 1.98 7.24 7.57
N ASP A 130 3.23 7.20 8.02
CA ASP A 130 3.99 8.38 8.45
C ASP A 130 4.35 9.27 7.27
N LYS A 131 4.77 10.50 7.57
CA LYS A 131 5.08 11.51 6.55
C LYS A 131 6.02 11.01 5.47
N ASP A 132 7.16 10.43 5.86
CA ASP A 132 8.19 9.98 4.92
C ASP A 132 7.71 8.84 4.01
N LEU A 133 6.86 7.94 4.55
CA LEU A 133 6.32 6.82 3.77
C LEU A 133 5.24 7.28 2.80
N ILE A 134 4.40 8.25 3.19
CA ILE A 134 3.41 8.87 2.30
C ILE A 134 4.09 9.53 1.10
N ASP A 135 5.17 10.26 1.35
CA ASP A 135 5.86 11.01 0.30
C ASP A 135 6.57 10.08 -0.71
N ASN A 136 7.01 8.90 -0.26
CA ASN A 136 7.63 7.87 -1.09
C ASN A 136 6.64 6.96 -1.82
N LEU A 137 5.41 6.83 -1.33
CA LEU A 137 4.41 5.91 -1.87
C LEU A 137 4.10 6.11 -3.37
N PRO A 138 3.95 7.35 -3.90
CA PRO A 138 3.77 7.56 -5.34
C PRO A 138 4.91 6.97 -6.19
N TYR A 139 6.15 7.16 -5.74
CA TYR A 139 7.32 6.62 -6.43
C TYR A 139 7.34 5.09 -6.37
N LEU A 140 7.02 4.51 -5.21
CA LEU A 140 6.92 3.06 -5.05
C LEU A 140 5.86 2.45 -5.97
N VAL A 141 4.65 3.02 -6.02
CA VAL A 141 3.61 2.53 -6.93
C VAL A 141 4.03 2.72 -8.39
N SER A 142 4.71 3.82 -8.71
CA SER A 142 5.26 4.05 -10.04
C SER A 142 6.29 2.99 -10.43
N SER A 143 7.20 2.60 -9.54
CA SER A 143 8.26 1.62 -9.85
C SER A 143 7.71 0.22 -10.14
N THR A 144 6.50 -0.10 -9.65
CA THR A 144 5.87 -1.40 -9.92
C THR A 144 5.65 -1.67 -11.41
N ILE A 145 5.59 -0.64 -12.26
CA ILE A 145 5.39 -0.82 -13.69
C ILE A 145 6.52 -1.60 -14.37
N SER A 146 7.73 -1.50 -13.82
CA SER A 146 8.91 -2.16 -14.36
C SER A 146 8.96 -3.66 -14.03
N VAL A 147 8.21 -4.11 -13.02
CA VAL A 147 8.24 -5.50 -12.53
C VAL A 147 6.92 -6.24 -12.72
N LEU A 148 5.80 -5.51 -12.86
CA LEU A 148 4.47 -6.08 -13.07
C LEU A 148 4.13 -6.21 -14.57
N PRO A 149 3.32 -7.22 -14.95
CA PRO A 149 2.94 -7.42 -16.35
C PRO A 149 2.16 -6.24 -16.95
N PRO A 150 2.26 -6.00 -18.27
CA PRO A 150 1.57 -4.90 -18.96
C PRO A 150 0.05 -4.83 -18.74
N ALA A 151 -0.60 -5.98 -18.51
CA ALA A 151 -2.02 -6.05 -18.19
C ALA A 151 -2.43 -5.30 -16.91
N LEU A 152 -1.46 -4.91 -16.06
CA LEU A 152 -1.69 -4.12 -14.84
C LEU A 152 -1.32 -2.64 -14.98
N HIS A 153 -0.76 -2.19 -16.11
CA HIS A 153 -0.27 -0.81 -16.25
C HIS A 153 -1.40 0.21 -16.09
N GLN A 154 -2.59 -0.10 -16.61
CA GLN A 154 -3.78 0.74 -16.39
C GLN A 154 -4.20 0.78 -14.91
N ASP A 155 -4.13 -0.35 -14.20
CA ASP A 155 -4.41 -0.42 -12.76
C ASP A 155 -3.41 0.42 -11.95
N ILE A 156 -2.13 0.44 -12.34
CA ILE A 156 -1.08 1.27 -11.71
C ILE A 156 -1.38 2.76 -11.90
N VAL A 157 -1.68 3.19 -13.12
CA VAL A 157 -2.02 4.60 -13.41
C VAL A 157 -3.28 5.00 -12.64
N ASN A 158 -4.31 4.15 -12.61
CA ASN A 158 -5.52 4.41 -11.83
C ASN A 158 -5.22 4.53 -10.33
N ALA A 159 -4.38 3.64 -9.78
CA ALA A 159 -3.94 3.69 -8.38
C ALA A 159 -3.30 5.05 -8.06
N LEU A 160 -2.37 5.50 -8.91
CA LEU A 160 -1.69 6.77 -8.77
C LEU A 160 -2.64 7.96 -8.87
N CYS A 161 -3.39 8.06 -9.97
CA CYS A 161 -4.18 9.25 -10.30
C CYS A 161 -5.41 9.42 -9.41
N TYR A 162 -6.08 8.35 -8.99
CA TYR A 162 -7.32 8.44 -8.23
C TYR A 162 -7.13 8.28 -6.72
N TYR A 163 -6.13 7.53 -6.28
CA TYR A 163 -6.04 7.12 -4.87
C TYR A 163 -4.81 7.63 -4.13
N ILE A 164 -3.74 8.03 -4.82
CA ILE A 164 -2.46 8.40 -4.19
C ILE A 164 -2.14 9.88 -4.42
N LEU A 165 -1.90 10.27 -5.67
CA LEU A 165 -1.47 11.63 -6.04
C LEU A 165 -2.38 12.75 -5.54
N PRO A 166 -3.73 12.62 -5.57
CA PRO A 166 -4.62 13.67 -5.05
C PRO A 166 -4.43 13.99 -3.57
N PHE A 167 -3.81 13.09 -2.80
CA PHE A 167 -3.58 13.27 -1.36
C PHE A 167 -2.12 13.57 -1.03
N THR A 168 -1.18 13.16 -1.88
CA THR A 168 0.25 13.38 -1.66
C THR A 168 0.74 14.71 -2.25
N ILE A 169 0.30 15.09 -3.47
CA ILE A 169 0.73 16.36 -4.12
C ILE A 169 0.16 17.58 -3.39
N THR A 170 -1.05 17.48 -2.87
CA THR A 170 -1.71 18.61 -2.19
C THR A 170 -1.21 18.80 -0.76
N ARG A 171 -0.35 17.91 -0.27
CA ARG A 171 0.17 17.94 1.09
C ARG A 171 1.28 18.99 1.20
N ARG A 172 0.93 20.15 1.74
CA ARG A 172 1.87 21.29 1.87
C ARG A 172 2.45 21.31 3.28
N SER A 173 3.77 21.19 3.41
CA SER A 173 4.46 21.59 4.64
C SER A 173 4.50 23.11 4.73
N ALA A 174 4.48 23.65 5.96
CA ALA A 174 4.52 25.09 6.24
C ALA A 174 5.76 25.82 5.67
N ASP A 175 6.77 25.08 5.20
CA ASP A 175 8.08 25.59 4.78
C ASP A 175 8.23 25.77 3.24
N GLU A 176 7.13 25.78 2.47
CA GLU A 176 7.09 25.97 1.00
C GLU A 176 7.95 25.01 0.14
N GLN A 177 8.65 24.06 0.76
CA GLN A 177 9.47 23.07 0.05
C GLN A 177 8.57 22.10 -0.73
N GLU A 178 8.88 21.92 -2.03
CA GLU A 178 8.18 20.95 -2.88
C GLU A 178 8.20 19.57 -2.21
N CYS A 179 7.02 18.99 -1.95
CA CYS A 179 6.90 17.64 -1.42
C CYS A 179 7.57 16.65 -2.40
N GLN A 180 8.27 15.63 -1.91
CA GLN A 180 8.91 14.61 -2.77
C GLN A 180 7.90 13.90 -3.67
N ALA A 181 6.61 13.88 -3.29
CA ALA A 181 5.51 13.45 -4.14
C ALA A 181 5.40 14.26 -5.45
N CYS A 182 5.75 15.54 -5.46
CA CYS A 182 5.78 16.36 -6.67
C CYS A 182 6.86 15.88 -7.66
N GLN A 183 7.98 15.37 -7.17
CA GLN A 183 9.03 14.79 -8.03
C GLN A 183 8.55 13.51 -8.72
N SER A 184 7.65 12.76 -8.08
CA SER A 184 7.04 11.57 -8.68
C SER A 184 6.14 11.90 -9.87
N VAL A 185 5.60 13.11 -9.98
CA VAL A 185 4.71 13.52 -11.09
C VAL A 185 5.41 13.36 -12.43
N SER A 186 6.68 13.76 -12.52
CA SER A 186 7.49 13.59 -13.73
C SER A 186 7.66 12.12 -14.10
N SER A 187 7.91 11.24 -13.11
CA SER A 187 8.00 9.79 -13.31
C SER A 187 6.67 9.19 -13.78
N VAL A 188 5.54 9.63 -13.19
CA VAL A 188 4.20 9.19 -13.60
C VAL A 188 3.86 9.69 -15.00
N ILE A 189 4.19 10.93 -15.35
CA ILE A 189 4.02 11.45 -16.71
C ILE A 189 4.89 10.67 -17.69
N MET A 190 6.17 10.44 -17.37
CA MET A 190 7.06 9.65 -18.21
C MET A 190 6.53 8.23 -18.40
N MET A 191 6.01 7.61 -17.34
CA MET A 191 5.36 6.31 -17.39
C MET A 191 4.17 6.35 -18.35
N VAL A 192 3.24 7.28 -18.16
CA VAL A 192 2.10 7.45 -19.06
C VAL A 192 2.58 7.63 -20.49
N LEU A 193 3.60 8.45 -20.75
CA LEU A 193 4.13 8.67 -22.11
C LEU A 193 4.84 7.45 -22.71
N GLN A 194 5.62 6.70 -21.93
CA GLN A 194 6.32 5.49 -22.39
C GLN A 194 5.37 4.36 -22.73
N TYR A 195 4.27 4.25 -21.97
CA TYR A 195 3.29 3.17 -22.12
C TYR A 195 2.04 3.60 -22.93
N SER A 196 1.85 4.89 -23.16
CA SER A 196 0.95 5.43 -24.19
C SER A 196 1.59 5.31 -25.57
N LYS A 197 1.96 4.08 -25.97
CA LYS A 197 2.07 3.80 -27.41
C LYS A 197 0.66 3.73 -27.98
N ASN A 198 0.07 4.89 -28.20
CA ASN A 198 -0.77 5.04 -29.37
C ASN A 198 0.22 5.29 -30.52
N PRO A 199 0.54 4.29 -31.37
CA PRO A 199 0.96 4.65 -32.71
C PRO A 199 -0.23 5.38 -33.30
N GLY A 200 -0.20 6.71 -33.27
CA GLY A 200 -1.08 7.49 -34.12
C GLY A 200 -0.73 7.08 -35.54
N LYS A 201 -1.57 6.20 -36.12
CA LYS A 201 -1.47 5.52 -37.43
C LYS A 201 -0.90 4.11 -37.40
#